data_AF-A0A9W6R3E7-F1
#
_entry.id   AF-A0A9W6R3E7-F1
#
_cell.length_a   1.000
_cell.length_b   1.000
_cell.length_c   1.000
_cell.angle_alpha   90.00
_cell.angle_beta   90.00
_cell.angle_gamma   90.00
#
_symmetry.space_group_name_H-M   'P 1'
#
loop_
_entity.id
_entity.type
_entity.pdbx_description
1 polymer ?
#
loop_
_entity_poly.entity_id
_entity_poly.type
_entity_poly.pdbx_seq_one_letter_code
_entity_poly.pdbx_strand_id
1 'polypeptide(L)'
;MTDQQPQPNYQPMQPTYPAPTPPPRRTRTLVILAIVGALVVAGASVGITLALTGGGGGTSQAAAPNRQGPPALPTISSSPSTSPTVPLNARRNVEKQIGETTGWGVDAKHQDVQFSVTKITVDGKCTEPYAEKPQNGHLIFVDMSISTSPTMDRTYASAVLNPYNFSIIGPDGVTESGQSLTSTSTYGCLASSKQIPGTLSPGQKYVGTFVLDSRSTSGALVLAPQNGFDNGGNGWEWKFGQTS
;
A
#
# COMPACT_ATOMS: atom_id res chain seq x y z
N MET A 1 -9.02 71.55 -9.99
CA MET A 1 -10.19 71.13 -9.19
C MET A 1 -10.56 69.76 -9.69
N THR A 2 -10.15 68.73 -8.97
CA THR A 2 -10.41 67.33 -9.29
C THR A 2 -11.06 66.74 -8.05
N ASP A 3 -12.37 66.48 -8.14
CA ASP A 3 -13.17 65.85 -7.09
C ASP A 3 -12.72 64.40 -6.90
N GLN A 4 -12.21 64.07 -5.71
CA GLN A 4 -12.08 62.68 -5.28
C GLN A 4 -13.30 62.31 -4.43
N GLN A 5 -14.14 61.42 -4.95
CA GLN A 5 -15.17 60.77 -4.14
C GLN A 5 -14.51 59.82 -3.12
N PRO A 6 -14.99 59.77 -1.86
CA PRO A 6 -14.49 58.85 -0.85
C PRO A 6 -14.92 57.41 -1.17
N GLN A 7 -13.98 56.47 -1.08
CA GLN A 7 -14.23 55.04 -1.25
C GLN A 7 -15.01 54.47 -0.05
N PRO A 8 -15.99 53.57 -0.26
CA PRO A 8 -16.73 52.94 0.83
C PRO A 8 -15.86 51.93 1.59
N ASN A 9 -15.92 52.02 2.92
CA ASN A 9 -15.22 51.13 3.85
C ASN A 9 -15.91 49.75 3.85
N TYR A 10 -15.33 48.78 3.14
CA TYR A 10 -15.76 47.38 3.19
C TYR A 10 -15.12 46.67 4.38
N GLN A 11 -15.91 46.42 5.43
CA GLN A 11 -15.54 45.44 6.45
C GLN A 11 -16.08 44.06 6.03
N PRO A 12 -15.23 43.01 5.97
CA PRO A 12 -15.71 41.67 5.67
C PRO A 12 -16.53 41.14 6.85
N MET A 13 -17.80 40.82 6.61
CA MET A 13 -18.63 40.11 7.59
C MET A 13 -18.07 38.69 7.77
N GLN A 14 -17.56 38.39 8.97
CA GLN A 14 -17.16 37.03 9.31
C GLN A 14 -18.40 36.19 9.64
N PRO A 15 -18.56 34.98 9.07
CA PRO A 15 -19.64 34.08 9.43
C PRO A 15 -19.52 33.64 10.89
N THR A 16 -20.53 33.91 11.70
CA THR A 16 -20.61 33.39 13.08
C THR A 16 -21.09 31.94 13.03
N TYR A 17 -20.18 30.99 13.17
CA TYR A 17 -20.55 29.58 13.35
C TYR A 17 -20.99 29.33 14.80
N PRO A 18 -22.13 28.65 15.02
CA PRO A 18 -22.54 28.26 16.37
C PRO A 18 -21.53 27.25 16.96
N ALA A 19 -21.24 27.40 18.25
CA ALA A 19 -20.32 26.51 18.95
C ALA A 19 -20.84 25.05 18.94
N PRO A 20 -19.96 24.04 18.75
CA PRO A 20 -20.35 22.63 18.81
C PRO A 20 -20.93 22.26 20.18
N THR A 21 -22.08 21.57 20.19
CA THR A 21 -22.66 21.04 21.42
C THR A 21 -21.82 19.88 21.96
N PRO A 22 -21.50 19.82 23.26
CA PRO A 22 -20.72 18.72 23.82
C PRO A 22 -21.49 17.40 23.75
N PRO A 23 -20.81 16.27 23.48
CA PRO A 23 -21.46 14.97 23.38
C PRO A 23 -21.96 14.46 24.75
N PRO A 24 -23.06 13.68 24.77
CA PRO A 24 -23.63 13.15 26.01
C PRO A 24 -22.70 12.12 26.67
N ARG A 25 -22.51 12.30 27.98
CA ARG A 25 -21.60 11.53 28.84
C ARG A 25 -22.20 10.14 29.13
N ARG A 26 -21.87 9.13 28.32
CA ARG A 26 -22.24 7.72 28.61
C ARG A 26 -21.36 7.15 29.73
N THR A 27 -21.94 7.00 30.92
CA THR A 27 -21.40 6.17 32.02
C THR A 27 -21.32 4.73 31.57
N ARG A 28 -20.09 4.20 31.42
CA ARG A 28 -19.84 2.79 31.10
C ARG A 28 -19.77 1.98 32.38
N THR A 29 -20.78 1.17 32.63
CA THR A 29 -20.75 0.13 33.66
C THR A 29 -19.83 -1.00 33.18
N LEU A 30 -18.73 -1.24 33.90
CA LEU A 30 -17.78 -2.33 33.63
C LEU A 30 -18.33 -3.65 34.16
N VAL A 31 -18.53 -4.63 33.29
CA VAL A 31 -18.78 -6.03 33.67
C VAL A 31 -17.48 -6.80 33.44
N ILE A 32 -16.87 -7.28 34.52
CA ILE A 32 -15.65 -8.09 34.50
C ILE A 32 -16.06 -9.56 34.47
N LEU A 33 -15.73 -10.26 33.38
CA LEU A 33 -15.82 -11.72 33.28
C LEU A 33 -14.40 -12.29 33.33
N ALA A 34 -14.08 -12.97 34.43
CA ALA A 34 -12.86 -13.76 34.58
C ALA A 34 -13.07 -15.13 33.92
N ILE A 35 -12.16 -15.52 33.01
CA ILE A 35 -12.07 -16.89 32.52
C ILE A 35 -10.65 -17.41 32.79
N VAL A 36 -10.62 -18.42 33.65
CA VAL A 36 -9.50 -19.30 33.95
C VAL A 36 -9.31 -20.26 32.76
N GLY A 37 -8.07 -20.43 32.30
CA GLY A 37 -7.73 -21.41 31.26
C GLY A 37 -6.26 -21.76 31.31
N ALA A 38 -5.93 -22.84 32.04
CA ALA A 38 -4.62 -23.45 32.09
C ALA A 38 -4.30 -24.19 30.77
N LEU A 39 -3.08 -24.04 30.26
CA LEU A 39 -2.55 -24.90 29.20
C LEU A 39 -1.08 -25.22 29.49
N VAL A 40 -0.88 -26.44 29.97
CA VAL A 40 0.40 -27.14 30.09
C VAL A 40 0.72 -27.72 28.71
N VAL A 41 1.88 -27.40 28.14
CA VAL A 41 2.49 -28.21 27.07
C VAL A 41 3.96 -28.40 27.38
N ALA A 42 4.28 -29.67 27.66
CA ALA A 42 5.61 -30.21 27.89
C ALA A 42 6.47 -30.17 26.62
N GLY A 43 7.77 -30.03 26.81
CA GLY A 43 8.76 -29.94 25.74
C GLY A 43 9.13 -31.28 25.09
N ALA A 44 9.90 -31.17 24.01
CA ALA A 44 10.87 -32.17 23.57
C ALA A 44 11.92 -31.50 22.67
N SER A 45 13.15 -31.49 23.17
CA SER A 45 14.38 -31.09 22.48
C SER A 45 14.84 -32.18 21.51
N VAL A 46 15.20 -31.81 20.28
CA VAL A 46 16.06 -32.65 19.42
C VAL A 46 17.17 -31.77 18.86
N GLY A 47 18.37 -31.96 19.42
CA GLY A 47 19.61 -31.45 18.86
C GLY A 47 20.11 -32.38 17.76
N ILE A 48 20.62 -31.81 16.67
CA ILE A 48 21.45 -32.53 15.71
C ILE A 48 22.79 -31.81 15.64
N THR A 49 23.78 -32.44 16.24
CA THR A 49 25.20 -32.15 16.16
C THR A 49 25.71 -32.64 14.80
N LEU A 50 26.32 -31.77 13.97
CA LEU A 50 27.19 -32.22 12.89
C LEU A 50 28.63 -31.84 13.20
N ALA A 51 29.46 -32.88 13.30
CA ALA A 51 30.87 -32.83 13.64
C ALA A 51 31.75 -32.50 12.42
N LEU A 52 32.94 -31.98 12.73
CA LEU A 52 34.04 -31.60 11.85
C LEU A 52 34.70 -32.81 11.15
N THR A 53 35.39 -32.54 10.02
CA THR A 53 36.68 -33.13 9.51
C THR A 53 36.70 -32.99 7.98
N GLY A 54 37.81 -32.79 7.24
CA GLY A 54 39.22 -32.56 7.49
C GLY A 54 39.73 -31.63 6.35
N GLY A 55 40.93 -31.05 6.37
CA GLY A 55 42.22 -31.70 6.56
C GLY A 55 42.84 -31.98 5.19
N GLY A 56 43.84 -31.20 4.77
CA GLY A 56 44.56 -31.47 3.52
C GLY A 56 45.44 -30.33 3.03
N GLY A 57 46.44 -29.94 3.82
CA GLY A 57 47.56 -29.15 3.32
C GLY A 57 48.46 -29.99 2.41
N GLY A 58 48.84 -29.41 1.27
CA GLY A 58 49.83 -29.98 0.36
C GLY A 58 50.70 -28.87 -0.21
N THR A 59 51.89 -28.69 0.37
CA THR A 59 52.98 -27.87 -0.15
C THR A 59 54.06 -28.76 -0.76
N SER A 60 54.48 -28.46 -2.00
CA SER A 60 55.86 -28.56 -2.54
C SER A 60 55.84 -28.04 -4.00
N GLN A 61 56.44 -26.87 -4.33
CA GLN A 61 57.85 -26.66 -4.76
C GLN A 61 58.23 -27.47 -6.02
N ALA A 62 58.87 -26.99 -7.10
CA ALA A 62 59.16 -25.69 -7.72
C ALA A 62 59.73 -26.00 -9.13
N ALA A 63 59.52 -25.14 -10.13
CA ALA A 63 60.31 -25.16 -11.38
C ALA A 63 60.46 -23.74 -11.98
N ALA A 64 61.73 -23.30 -12.03
CA ALA A 64 62.46 -22.33 -12.86
C ALA A 64 61.79 -21.11 -13.54
N PRO A 65 62.54 -19.99 -13.69
CA PRO A 65 61.98 -18.65 -13.92
C PRO A 65 61.76 -18.37 -15.41
N ASN A 66 60.55 -17.99 -15.78
CA ASN A 66 60.30 -17.37 -17.08
C ASN A 66 60.07 -15.87 -16.88
N ARG A 67 60.84 -15.04 -17.59
CA ARG A 67 60.71 -13.57 -17.53
C ARG A 67 59.36 -13.17 -18.13
N GLN A 68 58.46 -12.67 -17.30
CA GLN A 68 57.28 -11.92 -17.71
C GLN A 68 57.25 -10.61 -16.94
N GLY A 69 56.95 -9.53 -17.66
CA GLY A 69 57.01 -8.15 -17.18
C GLY A 69 56.12 -7.87 -15.97
N PRO A 70 56.18 -6.65 -15.41
CA PRO A 70 55.44 -6.31 -14.19
C PRO A 70 53.94 -6.62 -14.36
N PRO A 71 53.29 -7.27 -13.37
CA PRO A 71 51.86 -7.56 -13.45
C PRO A 71 51.09 -6.25 -13.53
N ALA A 72 50.28 -6.10 -14.58
CA ALA A 72 49.31 -5.02 -14.67
C ALA A 72 48.36 -5.13 -13.47
N LEU A 73 48.15 -4.01 -12.75
CA LEU A 73 47.14 -3.94 -11.70
C LEU A 73 45.78 -4.36 -12.29
N PRO A 74 44.94 -5.10 -11.54
CA PRO A 74 43.60 -5.39 -12.01
C PRO A 74 42.84 -4.07 -12.18
N THR A 75 42.59 -3.69 -13.42
CA THR A 75 41.63 -2.65 -13.75
C THR A 75 40.28 -3.11 -13.22
N ILE A 76 39.81 -2.44 -12.17
CA ILE A 76 38.46 -2.64 -11.65
C ILE A 76 37.52 -2.13 -12.74
N SER A 77 37.03 -3.05 -13.56
CA SER A 77 36.00 -2.76 -14.56
C SER A 77 34.73 -2.44 -13.79
N SER A 78 34.44 -1.14 -13.65
CA SER A 78 33.15 -0.66 -13.17
C SER A 78 32.09 -1.05 -14.20
N SER A 79 31.52 -2.24 -14.03
CA SER A 79 30.33 -2.64 -14.77
C SER A 79 29.20 -1.65 -14.45
N PRO A 80 28.58 -1.00 -15.44
CA PRO A 80 27.42 -0.15 -15.16
C PRO A 80 26.32 -1.03 -14.57
N SER A 81 25.93 -0.73 -13.33
CA SER A 81 24.77 -1.34 -12.70
C SER A 81 23.53 -0.85 -13.44
N THR A 82 23.08 -1.59 -14.45
CA THR A 82 21.76 -1.41 -15.04
C THR A 82 20.74 -1.86 -14.01
N SER A 83 20.18 -0.91 -13.26
CA SER A 83 18.98 -1.16 -12.47
C SER A 83 17.88 -1.69 -13.41
N PRO A 84 17.20 -2.81 -13.10
CA PRO A 84 16.20 -3.37 -13.99
C PRO A 84 15.06 -2.37 -14.20
N THR A 85 14.80 -2.01 -15.46
CA THR A 85 13.62 -1.23 -15.85
C THR A 85 12.38 -2.11 -15.68
N VAL A 86 11.45 -1.69 -14.81
CA VAL A 86 10.16 -2.38 -14.64
C VAL A 86 9.32 -2.18 -15.91
N PRO A 87 8.86 -3.26 -16.57
CA PRO A 87 8.00 -3.14 -17.75
C PRO A 87 6.70 -2.41 -17.43
N LEU A 88 6.27 -1.54 -18.34
CA LEU A 88 5.01 -0.80 -18.24
C LEU A 88 4.05 -1.26 -19.34
N ASN A 89 2.74 -1.26 -19.04
CA ASN A 89 1.72 -1.54 -20.05
C ASN A 89 1.45 -0.31 -20.95
N ALA A 90 0.52 -0.43 -21.91
CA ALA A 90 0.16 0.66 -22.83
C ALA A 90 -0.36 1.93 -22.12
N ARG A 91 -0.92 1.79 -20.91
CA ARG A 91 -1.35 2.90 -20.04
C ARG A 91 -0.24 3.43 -19.13
N ARG A 92 0.97 2.91 -19.30
CA ARG A 92 2.15 3.19 -18.47
C ARG A 92 2.01 2.79 -17.01
N ASN A 93 1.13 1.83 -16.70
CA ASN A 93 1.05 1.23 -15.37
C ASN A 93 2.00 0.04 -15.25
N VAL A 94 2.48 -0.22 -14.04
CA VAL A 94 3.15 -1.48 -13.68
C VAL A 94 2.07 -2.53 -13.48
N GLU A 95 2.03 -3.54 -14.34
CA GLU A 95 1.13 -4.69 -14.16
C GLU A 95 1.61 -5.54 -12.98
N LYS A 96 0.67 -5.93 -12.13
CA LYS A 96 0.91 -6.68 -10.89
C LYS A 96 0.04 -7.94 -10.85
N GLN A 97 0.56 -8.97 -10.23
CA GLN A 97 -0.23 -10.15 -9.86
C GLN A 97 -0.89 -9.95 -8.49
N ILE A 98 -2.05 -10.59 -8.30
CA ILE A 98 -2.65 -10.69 -6.97
C ILE A 98 -1.70 -11.44 -6.04
N GLY A 99 -1.46 -10.88 -4.86
CA GLY A 99 -0.49 -11.34 -3.87
C GLY A 99 0.93 -10.80 -4.07
N GLU A 100 1.24 -10.19 -5.21
CA GLU A 100 2.57 -9.63 -5.48
C GLU A 100 2.80 -8.35 -4.68
N THR A 101 3.87 -8.33 -3.88
CA THR A 101 4.28 -7.14 -3.13
C THR A 101 4.84 -6.07 -4.07
N THR A 102 4.48 -4.82 -3.80
CA THR A 102 5.09 -3.64 -4.37
C THR A 102 5.20 -2.57 -3.30
N GLY A 103 5.68 -1.38 -3.66
CA GLY A 103 5.77 -0.31 -2.69
C GLY A 103 6.12 1.02 -3.30
N TRP A 104 6.01 2.04 -2.48
CA TRP A 104 6.25 3.43 -2.80
C TRP A 104 7.15 4.05 -1.74
N GLY A 105 8.05 4.92 -2.17
CA GLY A 105 9.01 5.60 -1.29
C GLY A 105 10.01 6.40 -2.10
N VAL A 106 11.06 6.84 -1.42
CA VAL A 106 12.14 7.67 -1.99
C VAL A 106 12.81 7.01 -3.18
N ASP A 107 13.06 5.70 -3.07
CA ASP A 107 13.61 4.91 -4.16
C ASP A 107 13.24 3.42 -4.00
N ALA A 108 13.71 2.58 -4.93
CA ALA A 108 13.41 1.15 -4.94
C ALA A 108 13.96 0.38 -3.71
N LYS A 109 15.00 0.89 -3.05
CA LYS A 109 15.61 0.31 -1.83
C LYS A 109 15.02 0.91 -0.56
N HIS A 110 14.47 2.12 -0.64
CA HIS A 110 13.89 2.87 0.48
C HIS A 110 12.40 3.12 0.25
N GLN A 111 11.61 2.04 0.38
CA GLN A 111 10.16 2.12 0.29
C GLN A 111 9.57 2.45 1.66
N ASP A 112 8.84 3.57 1.72
CA ASP A 112 8.12 4.00 2.92
C ASP A 112 6.86 3.19 3.16
N VAL A 113 6.26 2.69 2.09
CA VAL A 113 5.09 1.82 2.13
C VAL A 113 5.32 0.65 1.20
N GLN A 114 5.14 -0.56 1.72
CA GLN A 114 5.02 -1.79 0.95
C GLN A 114 3.61 -2.32 1.07
N PHE A 115 3.04 -2.80 -0.02
CA PHE A 115 1.69 -3.34 -0.02
C PHE A 115 1.51 -4.39 -1.11
N SER A 116 0.48 -5.21 -0.94
CA SER A 116 -0.03 -6.12 -1.96
C SER A 116 -1.55 -6.13 -1.94
N VAL A 117 -2.16 -6.25 -3.12
CA VAL A 117 -3.57 -6.64 -3.23
C VAL A 117 -3.61 -8.15 -3.11
N THR A 118 -4.12 -8.68 -2.00
CA THR A 118 -4.12 -10.12 -1.70
C THR A 118 -5.33 -10.84 -2.27
N LYS A 119 -6.44 -10.12 -2.47
CA LYS A 119 -7.66 -10.64 -3.08
C LYS A 119 -8.52 -9.51 -3.62
N ILE A 120 -9.19 -9.76 -4.74
CA ILE A 120 -10.29 -8.92 -5.23
C ILE A 120 -11.55 -9.78 -5.26
N THR A 121 -12.59 -9.37 -4.52
CA THR A 121 -13.88 -10.06 -4.49
C THR A 121 -14.95 -9.16 -5.10
N VAL A 122 -15.56 -9.62 -6.19
CA VAL A 122 -16.73 -8.98 -6.80
C VAL A 122 -17.98 -9.38 -6.01
N ASP A 123 -18.88 -8.44 -5.77
CA ASP A 123 -20.12 -8.62 -5.02
C ASP A 123 -19.92 -9.16 -3.60
N GLY A 124 -18.86 -8.69 -2.95
CA GLY A 124 -18.57 -8.98 -1.55
C GLY A 124 -19.74 -8.59 -0.64
N LYS A 125 -19.91 -9.32 0.46
CA LYS A 125 -21.03 -9.12 1.38
C LYS A 125 -20.65 -8.14 2.49
N CYS A 126 -21.41 -7.07 2.60
CA CYS A 126 -21.34 -6.18 3.75
C CYS A 126 -21.79 -6.90 5.02
N THR A 127 -21.18 -6.54 6.15
CA THR A 127 -21.40 -7.18 7.44
C THR A 127 -22.02 -6.24 8.47
N GLU A 128 -21.96 -4.92 8.25
CA GLU A 128 -22.57 -3.96 9.16
C GLU A 128 -24.10 -3.94 9.00
N PRO A 129 -24.85 -3.75 10.10
CA PRO A 129 -26.32 -3.80 10.07
C PRO A 129 -26.97 -2.62 9.35
N TYR A 130 -26.23 -1.53 9.13
CA TYR A 130 -26.65 -0.34 8.41
C TYR A 130 -26.07 -0.27 7.00
N ALA A 131 -25.55 -1.37 6.47
CA ALA A 131 -25.04 -1.42 5.11
C ALA A 131 -26.15 -1.13 4.09
N GLU A 132 -25.84 -0.23 3.14
CA GLU A 132 -26.72 0.12 2.04
C GLU A 132 -26.41 -0.71 0.80
N LYS A 133 -27.36 -0.74 -0.15
CA LYS A 133 -27.13 -1.36 -1.47
C LYS A 133 -26.11 -0.54 -2.26
N PRO A 134 -25.29 -1.18 -3.13
CA PRO A 134 -24.40 -0.46 -4.04
C PRO A 134 -25.19 0.53 -4.89
N GLN A 135 -24.63 1.72 -5.07
CA GLN A 135 -25.20 2.78 -5.91
C GLN A 135 -24.87 2.56 -7.39
N ASN A 136 -23.74 1.93 -7.71
CA ASN A 136 -23.31 1.66 -9.09
C ASN A 136 -23.51 0.20 -9.52
N GLY A 137 -24.06 -0.65 -8.64
CA GLY A 137 -24.49 -2.01 -8.94
C GLY A 137 -23.65 -3.09 -8.27
N HIS A 138 -22.33 -2.92 -8.15
CA HIS A 138 -21.43 -3.93 -7.61
C HIS A 138 -20.47 -3.36 -6.57
N LEU A 139 -20.34 -4.05 -5.44
CA LEU A 139 -19.30 -3.75 -4.45
C LEU A 139 -18.08 -4.63 -4.71
N ILE A 140 -16.95 -3.98 -4.98
CA ILE A 140 -15.65 -4.60 -5.22
C ILE A 140 -14.80 -4.48 -3.95
N PHE A 141 -14.48 -5.61 -3.34
CA PHE A 141 -13.69 -5.68 -2.12
C PHE A 141 -12.24 -5.94 -2.51
N VAL A 142 -11.36 -5.00 -2.17
CA VAL A 142 -9.92 -5.07 -2.42
C VAL A 142 -9.22 -5.33 -1.10
N ASP A 143 -8.90 -6.59 -0.85
CA ASP A 143 -8.18 -7.00 0.36
C ASP A 143 -6.69 -6.70 0.17
N MET A 144 -6.07 -6.11 1.18
CA MET A 144 -4.67 -5.68 1.12
C MET A 144 -3.90 -6.06 2.37
N SER A 145 -2.60 -6.29 2.17
CA SER A 145 -1.58 -6.33 3.22
C SER A 145 -0.66 -5.13 3.02
N ILE A 146 -0.37 -4.39 4.10
CA ILE A 146 0.45 -3.17 4.07
C ILE A 146 1.48 -3.25 5.19
N SER A 147 2.70 -2.79 4.88
CA SER A 147 3.76 -2.54 5.85
C SER A 147 4.35 -1.15 5.61
N THR A 148 4.66 -0.45 6.69
CA THR A 148 5.21 0.92 6.64
C THR A 148 6.63 0.92 7.21
N SER A 149 7.51 1.75 6.64
CA SER A 149 8.86 1.93 7.16
C SER A 149 8.81 2.68 8.51
N PRO A 150 9.77 2.47 9.43
CA PRO A 150 9.86 3.24 10.67
C PRO A 150 10.08 4.75 10.45
N THR A 151 10.60 5.13 9.28
CA THR A 151 10.96 6.51 8.92
C THR A 151 9.93 7.19 8.02
N MET A 152 8.84 6.50 7.69
CA MET A 152 7.81 6.99 6.78
C MET A 152 7.20 8.29 7.28
N ASP A 153 7.07 9.28 6.39
CA ASP A 153 6.23 10.45 6.65
C ASP A 153 4.73 10.05 6.62
N ARG A 154 3.98 10.48 7.63
CA ARG A 154 2.56 10.08 7.79
C ARG A 154 1.67 10.54 6.64
N THR A 155 1.97 11.68 6.01
CA THR A 155 1.20 12.18 4.87
C THR A 155 1.46 11.36 3.61
N TYR A 156 2.65 10.76 3.51
CA TYR A 156 3.07 9.99 2.34
C TYR A 156 2.17 8.78 2.09
N ALA A 157 1.95 7.92 3.09
CA ALA A 157 1.17 6.71 2.86
C ALA A 157 -0.29 6.98 2.50
N SER A 158 -0.89 8.00 3.13
CA SER A 158 -2.27 8.42 2.84
C SER A 158 -2.41 9.12 1.47
N ALA A 159 -1.31 9.59 0.88
CA ALA A 159 -1.29 10.14 -0.47
C ALA A 159 -1.34 9.07 -1.57
N VAL A 160 -1.01 7.80 -1.27
CA VAL A 160 -1.17 6.67 -2.20
C VAL A 160 -2.26 5.70 -1.79
N LEU A 161 -2.23 5.19 -0.56
CA LEU A 161 -3.19 4.20 -0.07
C LEU A 161 -4.47 4.89 0.40
N ASN A 162 -5.23 5.37 -0.58
CA ASN A 162 -6.47 6.09 -0.40
C ASN A 162 -7.50 5.56 -1.41
N PRO A 163 -8.76 5.30 -0.99
CA PRO A 163 -9.81 4.87 -1.92
C PRO A 163 -9.98 5.82 -3.12
N TYR A 164 -9.71 7.12 -2.96
CA TYR A 164 -9.80 8.11 -4.05
C TYR A 164 -8.71 8.00 -5.12
N ASN A 165 -7.64 7.24 -4.86
CA ASN A 165 -6.57 6.99 -5.83
C ASN A 165 -6.81 5.73 -6.67
N PHE A 166 -7.91 5.03 -6.42
CA PHE A 166 -8.31 3.90 -7.25
C PHE A 166 -9.07 4.36 -8.49
N SER A 167 -8.90 3.57 -9.54
CA SER A 167 -9.75 3.62 -10.72
C SER A 167 -10.05 2.20 -11.20
N ILE A 168 -11.20 2.01 -11.82
CA ILE A 168 -11.57 0.77 -12.49
C ILE A 168 -11.77 1.08 -13.96
N ILE A 169 -11.07 0.34 -14.82
CA ILE A 169 -11.23 0.40 -16.28
C ILE A 169 -12.02 -0.85 -16.67
N GLY A 170 -13.28 -0.66 -17.05
CA GLY A 170 -14.17 -1.73 -17.47
C GLY A 170 -13.74 -2.38 -18.80
N PRO A 171 -14.33 -3.52 -19.18
CA PRO A 171 -14.06 -4.19 -20.45
C PRO A 171 -14.50 -3.36 -21.67
N ASP A 172 -15.42 -2.41 -21.46
CA ASP A 172 -15.86 -1.41 -22.44
C ASP A 172 -14.84 -0.26 -22.61
N GLY A 173 -13.76 -0.25 -21.83
CA GLY A 173 -12.73 0.79 -21.82
C GLY A 173 -13.11 2.04 -21.04
N VAL A 174 -14.29 2.09 -20.42
CA VAL A 174 -14.71 3.27 -19.64
C VAL A 174 -14.09 3.22 -18.25
N THR A 175 -13.54 4.36 -17.82
CA THR A 175 -12.89 4.50 -16.51
C THR A 175 -13.87 5.08 -15.47
N GLU A 176 -13.93 4.45 -14.30
CA GLU A 176 -14.53 4.96 -13.06
C GLU A 176 -13.39 5.32 -12.11
N SER A 177 -13.41 6.47 -11.44
CA SER A 177 -12.28 6.96 -10.66
C SER A 177 -12.69 7.77 -9.45
N GLY A 178 -11.84 7.75 -8.42
CA GLY A 178 -11.96 8.63 -7.27
C GLY A 178 -13.34 8.56 -6.62
N GLN A 179 -14.02 9.70 -6.56
CA GLN A 179 -15.32 9.82 -5.89
C GLN A 179 -16.40 8.94 -6.50
N SER A 180 -16.32 8.59 -7.79
CA SER A 180 -17.34 7.71 -8.41
C SER A 180 -17.29 6.29 -7.86
N LEU A 181 -16.16 5.87 -7.26
CA LEU A 181 -15.98 4.54 -6.67
C LEU A 181 -16.27 4.51 -5.17
N THR A 182 -16.54 5.66 -4.56
CA THR A 182 -16.76 5.79 -3.11
C THR A 182 -18.15 6.35 -2.87
N SER A 183 -19.00 5.57 -2.20
CA SER A 183 -20.40 5.94 -1.94
C SER A 183 -20.75 5.70 -0.46
N THR A 184 -21.94 6.10 0.00
CA THR A 184 -22.37 5.78 1.37
C THR A 184 -22.37 4.27 1.63
N SER A 185 -22.70 3.47 0.60
CA SER A 185 -22.64 2.01 0.66
C SER A 185 -21.23 1.45 0.82
N THR A 186 -20.16 2.14 0.40
CA THR A 186 -18.79 1.65 0.63
C THR A 186 -18.35 1.86 2.08
N TYR A 187 -18.60 3.06 2.64
CA TYR A 187 -18.16 3.41 3.99
C TYR A 187 -18.89 2.62 5.08
N GLY A 188 -20.18 2.37 4.90
CA GLY A 188 -21.01 1.64 5.85
C GLY A 188 -21.00 0.12 5.68
N CYS A 189 -20.19 -0.44 4.77
CA CYS A 189 -20.25 -1.86 4.42
C CYS A 189 -19.63 -2.78 5.48
N LEU A 190 -18.48 -2.39 6.02
CA LEU A 190 -17.66 -3.20 6.92
C LEU A 190 -17.38 -2.45 8.22
N ALA A 191 -17.19 -3.18 9.32
CA ALA A 191 -16.68 -2.59 10.56
C ALA A 191 -15.38 -1.85 10.31
N SER A 192 -15.15 -0.72 10.99
CA SER A 192 -13.92 0.07 10.82
C SER A 192 -12.63 -0.73 11.09
N SER A 193 -12.67 -1.77 11.92
CA SER A 193 -11.55 -2.68 12.18
C SER A 193 -11.22 -3.66 11.05
N LYS A 194 -12.11 -3.80 10.06
CA LYS A 194 -11.89 -4.58 8.84
C LYS A 194 -11.47 -3.72 7.65
N GLN A 195 -11.67 -2.41 7.76
CA GLN A 195 -11.23 -1.45 6.75
C GLN A 195 -9.78 -1.06 6.97
N ILE A 196 -9.12 -0.62 5.90
CA ILE A 196 -7.81 0.03 6.02
C ILE A 196 -8.03 1.40 6.67
N PRO A 197 -7.31 1.74 7.76
CA PRO A 197 -7.50 3.03 8.41
C PRO A 197 -7.06 4.16 7.50
N GLY A 198 -7.77 5.30 7.53
CA GLY A 198 -7.44 6.48 6.73
C GLY A 198 -6.10 7.13 7.08
N THR A 199 -5.42 6.67 8.13
CA THR A 199 -4.07 7.11 8.50
C THR A 199 -3.23 5.91 8.90
N LEU A 200 -2.05 5.80 8.31
CA LEU A 200 -1.07 4.76 8.61
C LEU A 200 0.05 5.37 9.46
N SER A 201 0.50 4.62 10.47
CA SER A 201 1.59 5.03 11.37
C SER A 201 2.90 4.37 10.97
N PRO A 202 4.06 5.01 11.19
CA PRO A 202 5.36 4.43 10.83
C PRO A 202 5.66 3.12 11.56
N GLY A 203 6.36 2.21 10.88
CA GLY A 203 6.82 0.93 11.43
C GLY A 203 5.71 -0.07 11.76
N GLN A 204 4.52 0.10 11.18
CA GLN A 204 3.35 -0.74 11.43
C GLN A 204 2.99 -1.65 10.25
N LYS A 205 2.20 -2.68 10.54
CA LYS A 205 1.58 -3.57 9.56
C LYS A 205 0.07 -3.47 9.65
N TYR A 206 -0.59 -3.54 8.50
CA TYR A 206 -2.04 -3.48 8.38
C TYR A 206 -2.53 -4.57 7.45
N VAL A 207 -3.69 -5.12 7.79
CA VAL A 207 -4.49 -5.96 6.90
C VAL A 207 -5.89 -5.41 6.94
N GLY A 208 -6.48 -5.19 5.77
CA GLY A 208 -7.82 -4.66 5.68
C GLY A 208 -8.31 -4.59 4.25
N THR A 209 -9.50 -4.05 4.08
CA THR A 209 -10.20 -4.02 2.80
C THR A 209 -10.57 -2.60 2.44
N PHE A 210 -10.32 -2.21 1.18
CA PHE A 210 -11.03 -1.11 0.55
C PHE A 210 -12.29 -1.66 -0.14
N VAL A 211 -13.42 -1.01 0.05
CA VAL A 211 -14.67 -1.33 -0.66
C VAL A 211 -14.89 -0.23 -1.69
N LEU A 212 -15.05 -0.64 -2.95
CA LEU A 212 -15.32 0.25 -4.08
C LEU A 212 -16.70 -0.08 -4.66
N ASP A 213 -17.40 0.92 -5.17
CA ASP A 213 -18.74 0.78 -5.77
C ASP A 213 -18.66 1.05 -7.27
N SER A 214 -18.87 0.02 -8.08
CA SER A 214 -18.63 0.08 -9.53
C SER A 214 -19.76 -0.57 -10.31
N ARG A 215 -19.93 -0.13 -11.56
CA ARG A 215 -20.74 -0.85 -12.56
C ARG A 215 -20.02 -2.05 -13.16
N SER A 216 -18.70 -2.13 -13.02
CA SER A 216 -17.86 -3.12 -13.67
C SER A 216 -17.58 -4.30 -12.74
N THR A 217 -17.88 -5.52 -13.21
CA THR A 217 -17.56 -6.78 -12.49
C THR A 217 -16.24 -7.40 -12.92
N SER A 218 -15.61 -6.86 -13.96
CA SER A 218 -14.31 -7.29 -14.46
C SER A 218 -13.58 -6.10 -15.09
N GLY A 219 -12.27 -6.26 -15.32
CA GLY A 219 -11.45 -5.24 -15.96
C GLY A 219 -10.11 -5.07 -15.27
N ALA A 220 -9.64 -3.82 -15.21
CA ALA A 220 -8.39 -3.46 -14.55
C ALA A 220 -8.66 -2.54 -13.36
N LEU A 221 -8.20 -2.94 -12.18
CA LEU A 221 -8.08 -2.10 -10.99
C LEU A 221 -6.75 -1.36 -11.05
N VAL A 222 -6.79 -0.03 -11.03
CA VAL A 222 -5.61 0.83 -11.03
C VAL A 222 -5.49 1.51 -9.67
N LEU A 223 -4.29 1.57 -9.13
CA LEU A 223 -3.92 2.42 -8.00
C LEU A 223 -2.82 3.37 -8.47
N ALA A 224 -3.07 4.67 -8.44
CA ALA A 224 -2.13 5.67 -8.95
C ALA A 224 -1.95 6.83 -7.94
N PRO A 225 -0.71 7.19 -7.56
CA PRO A 225 -0.48 8.50 -6.93
C PRO A 225 -0.91 9.62 -7.89
N GLN A 226 -1.41 10.74 -7.35
CA GLN A 226 -1.87 11.89 -8.15
C GLN A 226 -0.86 12.37 -9.21
N ASN A 227 0.44 12.23 -8.94
CA ASN A 227 1.52 12.71 -9.82
C ASN A 227 2.28 11.57 -10.54
N GLY A 228 1.80 10.33 -10.48
CA GLY A 228 2.51 9.18 -11.04
C GLY A 228 3.84 8.88 -10.33
N PHE A 229 4.74 8.20 -11.04
CA PHE A 229 6.09 7.86 -10.59
C PHE A 229 7.14 8.69 -11.33
N ASP A 230 8.25 8.99 -10.67
CA ASP A 230 9.38 9.73 -11.25
C ASP A 230 10.02 9.03 -12.46
N ASN A 231 9.84 7.71 -12.60
CA ASN A 231 10.29 6.94 -13.76
C ASN A 231 9.32 7.00 -14.96
N GLY A 232 8.30 7.85 -14.88
CA GLY A 232 7.26 8.02 -15.89
C GLY A 232 6.20 6.92 -15.92
N GLY A 233 6.16 6.02 -14.93
CA GLY A 233 5.00 5.15 -14.73
C GLY A 233 3.85 5.90 -14.07
N ASN A 234 2.61 5.47 -14.31
CA ASN A 234 1.41 6.16 -13.82
C ASN A 234 0.88 5.56 -12.51
N GLY A 235 1.15 4.28 -12.25
CA GLY A 235 0.57 3.56 -11.13
C GLY A 235 0.79 2.06 -11.23
N TRP A 236 0.04 1.32 -10.42
CA TRP A 236 -0.03 -0.13 -10.45
C TRP A 236 -1.39 -0.58 -10.98
N GLU A 237 -1.40 -1.73 -11.66
CA GLU A 237 -2.62 -2.26 -12.27
C GLU A 237 -2.76 -3.77 -12.02
N TRP A 238 -3.96 -4.20 -11.64
CA TRP A 238 -4.34 -5.59 -11.45
C TRP A 238 -5.54 -5.94 -12.32
N LYS A 239 -5.52 -7.11 -12.96
CA LYS A 239 -6.72 -7.65 -13.61
C LYS A 239 -7.63 -8.29 -12.57
N PHE A 240 -8.94 -8.14 -12.74
CA PHE A 240 -9.94 -8.79 -11.90
C PHE A 240 -11.17 -9.23 -12.69
N GLY A 241 -11.98 -10.10 -12.09
CA GLY A 241 -13.23 -10.60 -12.70
C GLY A 241 -13.00 -11.50 -13.92
N GLN A 242 -11.80 -12.02 -14.12
CA GLN A 242 -11.54 -13.05 -15.12
C GLN A 242 -11.97 -14.40 -14.54
N THR A 243 -12.92 -15.08 -15.17
CA THR A 243 -13.19 -16.49 -14.91
C THR A 243 -11.99 -17.29 -15.40
N SER A 244 -11.30 -17.98 -14.49
CA SER A 244 -10.29 -18.99 -14.81
C SER A 244 -10.85 -20.13 -15.66
#